data_AF-A0A3D1IKV5-F1
#
_entry.id   AF-A0A3D1IKV5-F1
#
_cell.length_a   1.000
_cell.length_b   1.000
_cell.length_c   1.000
_cell.angle_alpha   90.00
_cell.angle_beta   90.00
_cell.angle_gamma   90.00
#
_symmetry.space_group_name_H-M   'P 1'
#
loop_
_entity.id
_entity.type
_entity.pdbx_description
1 polymer ?
#
loop_
_entity_poly.entity_id
_entity_poly.type
_entity_poly.pdbx_seq_one_letter_code
_entity_poly.pdbx_strand_id
1 'polypeptide(L)'
;GSSRMLGREMYESADTDWIRNEATRRLTQLDALDGIDQLIAAAGRFVEQAGRPPSSWDELVGASLLAGIPLDPTGRPYVMDSVNGTINVSSDSSLFPLPGETLPPLPQ
;
A
#
# COMPACT_ATOMS: atom_id res chain seq x y z
N GLY A 1 -17.05 18.27 39.30
CA GLY A 1 -16.47 19.12 38.24
C GLY A 1 -15.39 18.41 37.44
N SER A 2 -14.41 17.81 38.13
CA SER A 2 -13.15 17.35 37.51
C SER A 2 -13.26 16.18 36.52
N SER A 3 -14.14 15.20 36.74
CA SER A 3 -14.25 14.03 35.83
C SER A 3 -14.83 14.35 34.44
N ARG A 4 -15.64 15.42 34.31
CA ARG A 4 -16.21 15.85 33.02
C ARG A 4 -15.25 16.71 32.20
N MET A 5 -14.30 17.38 32.84
CA MET A 5 -13.25 18.15 32.16
C MET A 5 -12.16 17.20 31.64
N LEU A 6 -11.69 16.28 32.48
CA LEU A 6 -10.69 15.26 32.09
C LEU A 6 -11.18 14.35 30.97
N GLY A 7 -12.43 13.91 31.01
CA GLY A 7 -13.00 13.10 29.92
C GLY A 7 -13.11 13.84 28.59
N ARG A 8 -13.26 15.16 28.61
CA ARG A 8 -13.37 15.99 27.39
C ARG A 8 -12.01 16.20 26.74
N GLU A 9 -10.99 16.49 27.54
CA GLU A 9 -9.61 16.62 27.08
C GLU A 9 -9.05 15.29 26.53
N MET A 10 -9.33 14.17 27.20
CA MET A 10 -8.98 12.84 26.69
C MET A 10 -9.67 12.54 25.36
N TYR A 11 -10.94 12.90 25.20
CA TYR A 11 -11.69 12.71 23.96
C TYR A 11 -11.14 13.58 22.82
N GLU A 12 -10.93 14.87 23.05
CA GLU A 12 -10.40 15.81 22.05
C GLU A 12 -8.96 15.44 21.61
N SER A 13 -8.13 14.98 22.54
CA SER A 13 -6.79 14.47 22.22
C SER A 13 -6.83 13.16 21.42
N ALA A 14 -7.71 12.23 21.79
CA ALA A 14 -7.90 10.97 21.07
C ALA A 14 -8.41 11.18 19.64
N ASP A 15 -9.34 12.12 19.43
CA ASP A 15 -9.82 12.51 18.09
C ASP A 15 -8.68 13.07 17.24
N THR A 16 -7.85 13.95 17.81
CA THR A 16 -6.71 14.54 17.10
C THR A 16 -5.68 13.49 16.70
N ASP A 17 -5.36 12.56 17.61
CA ASP A 17 -4.40 11.49 17.34
C ASP A 17 -4.96 10.46 16.36
N TRP A 18 -6.24 10.13 16.43
CA TRP A 18 -6.92 9.27 15.47
C TRP A 18 -6.90 9.87 14.06
N ILE A 19 -7.28 11.14 13.90
CA ILE A 19 -7.26 11.84 12.59
C ILE A 19 -5.84 11.86 12.02
N ARG A 20 -4.84 12.17 12.84
CA ARG A 20 -3.43 12.20 12.39
C ARG A 20 -2.96 10.81 11.93
N ASN A 21 -3.29 9.77 12.70
CA ASN A 21 -2.90 8.41 12.38
C ASN A 21 -3.57 7.92 11.08
N GLU A 22 -4.85 8.23 10.89
CA GLU A 22 -5.56 7.85 9.66
C GLU A 22 -5.04 8.62 8.44
N ALA A 23 -4.77 9.92 8.56
CA ALA A 23 -4.15 10.70 7.49
C ALA A 23 -2.76 10.16 7.11
N THR A 24 -1.95 9.80 8.10
CA THR A 24 -0.63 9.20 7.89
C THR A 24 -0.75 7.85 7.18
N ARG A 25 -1.67 7.00 7.63
CA ARG A 25 -1.96 5.72 6.98
C ARG A 25 -2.39 5.94 5.54
N ARG A 26 -3.27 6.92 5.27
CA ARG A 26 -3.74 7.22 3.92
C ARG A 26 -2.63 7.69 2.99
N LEU A 27 -1.74 8.55 3.46
CA LEU A 27 -0.55 8.97 2.69
C LEU A 27 0.35 7.77 2.38
N THR A 28 0.59 6.91 3.37
CA THR A 28 1.40 5.70 3.18
C THR A 28 0.75 4.73 2.17
N GLN A 29 -0.57 4.67 2.10
CA GLN A 29 -1.28 3.92 1.08
C GLN A 29 -1.12 4.52 -0.33
N LEU A 30 -1.03 5.84 -0.45
CA LEU A 30 -0.73 6.49 -1.74
C LEU A 30 0.71 6.17 -2.19
N ASP A 31 1.67 6.20 -1.27
CA ASP A 31 3.05 5.79 -1.57
C ASP A 31 3.12 4.34 -2.07
N ALA A 32 2.29 3.45 -1.48
CA ALA A 32 2.21 2.06 -1.92
C ALA A 32 1.60 1.92 -3.33
N LEU A 33 0.62 2.76 -3.69
CA LEU A 33 0.03 2.82 -5.04
C LEU A 33 1.03 3.32 -6.07
N ASP A 34 1.78 4.38 -5.76
CA ASP A 34 2.87 4.87 -6.62
C ASP A 34 3.94 3.78 -6.84
N GLY A 35 4.23 3.00 -5.80
CA GLY A 35 5.09 1.82 -5.90
C GLY A 35 4.54 0.76 -6.85
N ILE A 36 3.24 0.47 -6.80
CA ILE A 36 2.58 -0.47 -7.73
C ILE A 36 2.69 0.02 -9.17
N ASP A 37 2.48 1.31 -9.43
CA ASP A 37 2.60 1.88 -10.78
C ASP A 37 4.01 1.69 -11.35
N GLN A 38 5.05 1.86 -10.52
CA GLN A 38 6.43 1.60 -10.92
C GLN A 38 6.68 0.12 -11.24
N LEU A 39 6.11 -0.79 -10.45
CA LEU A 39 6.22 -2.23 -10.67
C LEU A 39 5.48 -2.67 -11.94
N ILE A 40 4.31 -2.09 -12.22
CA ILE A 40 3.58 -2.29 -13.48
C ILE A 40 4.43 -1.82 -14.67
N ALA A 41 5.08 -0.67 -14.56
CA ALA A 41 5.99 -0.18 -15.61
C ALA A 41 7.19 -1.12 -15.83
N ALA A 42 7.77 -1.68 -14.76
CA ALA A 42 8.84 -2.68 -14.87
C ALA A 42 8.34 -3.97 -15.54
N ALA A 43 7.16 -4.47 -15.17
CA ALA A 43 6.53 -5.61 -15.82
C ALA A 43 6.24 -5.35 -17.31
N GLY A 44 5.82 -4.13 -17.67
CA GLY A 44 5.64 -3.71 -19.06
C GLY A 44 6.93 -3.79 -19.87
N ARG A 45 8.06 -3.29 -19.33
CA ARG A 45 9.38 -3.42 -19.98
C ARG A 45 9.80 -4.87 -20.14
N PHE A 46 9.47 -5.74 -19.18
CA PHE A 46 9.74 -7.17 -19.31
C PHE A 46 8.95 -7.79 -20.47
N VAL A 47 7.68 -7.42 -20.64
CA VAL A 47 6.86 -7.88 -21.77
C VAL A 47 7.48 -7.46 -23.10
N GLU A 48 7.98 -6.22 -23.21
CA GLU A 48 8.67 -5.74 -24.42
C GLU A 48 9.92 -6.57 -24.75
N GLN A 49 10.64 -7.07 -23.75
CA GLN A 49 11.87 -7.85 -23.91
C GLN A 49 11.61 -9.35 -24.16
N ALA A 50 10.69 -9.95 -23.41
CA ALA A 50 10.46 -11.39 -23.37
C ALA A 50 9.25 -11.84 -24.20
N GLY A 51 8.40 -10.93 -24.65
CA GLY A 51 7.15 -11.22 -25.36
C GLY A 51 6.05 -11.83 -24.49
N ARG A 52 6.23 -11.88 -23.17
CA ARG A 52 5.26 -12.39 -22.19
C ARG A 52 5.35 -11.65 -20.85
N PRO A 53 4.30 -11.66 -20.02
CA PRO A 53 4.37 -11.16 -18.65
C PRO A 53 5.40 -11.93 -17.80
N PRO A 54 5.98 -11.29 -16.76
CA PRO A 54 6.79 -11.98 -15.78
C PRO A 54 5.93 -12.97 -14.97
N SER A 55 6.51 -14.12 -14.61
CA SER A 55 5.87 -15.12 -13.75
C SER A 55 6.19 -14.93 -12.26
N SER A 56 7.20 -14.11 -11.96
CA SER A 56 7.70 -13.87 -10.60
C SER A 56 8.54 -12.58 -10.53
N TRP A 57 8.80 -12.13 -9.30
CA TRP A 57 9.75 -11.04 -9.05
C TRP A 57 11.18 -11.40 -9.48
N ASP A 58 11.59 -12.66 -9.32
CA ASP A 58 12.93 -13.13 -9.68
C ASP A 58 13.22 -12.97 -11.18
N GLU A 59 12.22 -13.08 -12.06
CA GLU A 59 12.40 -12.81 -13.49
C GLU A 59 12.70 -11.33 -13.76
N LEU A 60 12.04 -10.42 -13.05
CA LEU A 60 12.30 -8.98 -13.16
C LEU A 60 13.68 -8.61 -12.59
N VAL A 61 14.10 -9.26 -11.50
CA VAL A 61 15.45 -9.10 -10.93
C VAL A 61 16.51 -9.66 -11.88
N GLY A 62 16.29 -10.85 -12.43
CA GLY A 62 17.20 -11.49 -13.40
C GLY A 62 17.35 -10.68 -14.69
N ALA A 63 16.30 -9.98 -15.12
CA ALA A 63 16.32 -9.04 -16.24
C ALA A 63 16.92 -7.66 -15.88
N SER A 64 17.38 -7.47 -14.63
CA SER A 64 17.89 -6.18 -14.12
C SER A 64 16.88 -5.02 -14.20
N LEU A 65 15.58 -5.34 -14.19
CA LEU A 65 14.48 -4.36 -14.16
C LEU A 65 14.14 -3.95 -12.73
N LEU A 66 14.50 -4.79 -11.75
CA LEU A 66 14.41 -4.52 -10.31
C LEU A 66 15.73 -4.87 -9.63
N ALA A 67 16.07 -4.16 -8.55
CA ALA A 67 17.26 -4.43 -7.75
C ALA A 67 17.10 -5.64 -6.80
N GLY A 68 15.86 -6.07 -6.54
CA GLY A 68 15.51 -7.16 -5.64
C GLY A 68 14.00 -7.33 -5.54
N ILE A 69 13.55 -8.19 -4.63
CA ILE A 69 12.12 -8.37 -4.35
C ILE A 69 11.57 -7.06 -3.79
N PRO A 70 10.54 -6.45 -4.42
CA PRO A 70 10.04 -5.16 -4.00
C PRO A 70 9.23 -5.26 -2.70
N LEU A 71 9.47 -4.33 -1.78
CA LEU A 71 8.76 -4.20 -0.51
C LEU A 71 7.85 -2.96 -0.54
N ASP A 72 6.69 -3.06 0.08
CA ASP A 72 5.79 -1.94 0.34
C ASP A 72 6.37 -1.00 1.41
N PRO A 73 5.78 0.19 1.64
CA PRO A 73 6.28 1.15 2.63
C PRO A 73 6.33 0.64 4.07
N THR A 74 5.68 -0.49 4.38
CA THR A 74 5.70 -1.15 5.69
C THR A 74 6.74 -2.26 5.78
N GLY A 75 7.50 -2.50 4.71
CA GLY A 75 8.54 -3.53 4.63
C GLY A 75 7.99 -4.93 4.29
N ARG A 76 6.72 -5.06 3.88
CA ARG A 76 6.16 -6.33 3.41
C ARG A 76 6.36 -6.49 1.91
N PRO A 77 6.69 -7.68 1.39
CA PRO A 77 6.76 -7.88 -0.06
C PRO A 77 5.44 -7.56 -0.75
N TYR A 78 5.51 -6.90 -1.91
CA TYR A 78 4.36 -6.85 -2.81
C TYR A 78 4.03 -8.26 -3.32
N VAL A 79 2.75 -8.49 -3.57
CA VAL A 79 2.23 -9.73 -4.14
C VAL A 79 1.97 -9.52 -5.62
N MET A 80 2.53 -10.40 -6.44
CA MET A 80 2.22 -10.52 -7.86
C MET A 80 1.31 -11.74 -8.04
N ASP A 81 0.12 -11.51 -8.59
CA ASP A 81 -0.72 -12.57 -9.12
C ASP A 81 -0.44 -12.70 -10.62
N SER A 82 0.45 -13.63 -10.98
CA SER A 82 0.81 -13.88 -12.38
C SER A 82 -0.33 -14.49 -13.20
N VAL A 83 -1.36 -15.04 -12.56
CA VAL A 83 -2.52 -15.63 -13.24
C VAL A 83 -3.49 -14.54 -13.65
N ASN A 84 -3.79 -13.61 -12.74
CA ASN A 84 -4.71 -12.49 -12.98
C ASN A 84 -4.02 -11.22 -13.49
N GLY A 85 -2.68 -11.19 -13.51
CA GLY A 85 -1.88 -10.06 -13.97
C GLY A 85 -1.96 -8.85 -13.05
N THR A 86 -2.12 -9.05 -11.74
CA THR A 86 -2.26 -7.95 -10.77
C THR A 86 -1.08 -7.88 -9.81
N ILE A 87 -0.80 -6.68 -9.33
CA ILE A 87 0.20 -6.41 -8.29
C ILE A 87 -0.52 -5.66 -7.17
N ASN A 88 -0.32 -6.08 -5.92
CA ASN A 88 -0.94 -5.45 -4.76
C ASN A 88 -0.03 -5.58 -3.51
N VAL A 89 -0.36 -4.88 -2.43
CA VAL A 89 0.24 -5.15 -1.12
C VAL A 89 -0.22 -6.51 -0.59
N SER A 90 0.61 -7.15 0.24
CA SER A 90 0.23 -8.38 0.95
C SER A 90 -0.97 -8.14 1.88
N SER A 91 -1.82 -9.15 2.07
CA SER A 91 -2.86 -9.14 3.10
C SER A 91 -2.32 -8.98 4.53
N ASP A 92 -1.03 -9.29 4.74
CA ASP A 92 -0.34 -9.11 6.03
C ASP A 92 0.22 -7.68 6.22
N SER A 93 0.07 -6.80 5.24
CA SER A 93 0.44 -5.39 5.32
C SER A 93 -0.61 -4.60 6.09
N SER A 94 -0.18 -3.66 6.94
CA SER A 94 -1.10 -2.72 7.59
C SER A 94 -1.75 -1.73 6.61
N LEU A 95 -1.28 -1.72 5.35
CA LEU A 95 -1.87 -0.94 4.26
C LEU A 95 -3.01 -1.67 3.56
N PHE A 96 -3.19 -2.98 3.78
CA PHE A 96 -4.28 -3.74 3.19
C PHE A 96 -5.63 -3.42 3.88
N PRO A 97 -6.74 -3.33 3.12
CA PRO A 97 -6.77 -3.18 1.67
C PRO A 97 -6.26 -1.79 1.27
N LEU A 98 -5.56 -1.72 0.13
CA LEU A 98 -5.30 -0.43 -0.49
C LEU A 98 -6.62 0.24 -0.86
N PRO A 99 -6.66 1.58 -0.85
CA PRO A 99 -7.88 2.27 -1.15
C PRO A 99 -8.22 2.14 -2.63
N GLY A 100 -9.32 1.46 -2.94
CA GLY A 100 -10.00 1.60 -4.23
C GLY A 100 -10.83 2.87 -4.29
N GLU A 101 -11.58 3.09 -5.39
CA GLU A 101 -12.58 4.18 -5.53
C GLU A 101 -13.76 4.10 -4.53
N THR A 102 -13.62 3.40 -3.41
CA THR A 102 -14.60 3.43 -2.33
C THR A 102 -14.33 4.60 -1.41
N LEU A 103 -15.18 5.62 -1.54
CA LEU A 103 -15.30 6.75 -0.63
C LEU A 103 -15.32 6.25 0.83
N PRO A 104 -14.69 6.98 1.77
CA PRO A 104 -14.74 6.60 3.18
C PRO A 104 -16.21 6.50 3.64
N PRO A 105 -16.55 5.53 4.50
CA PRO A 105 -17.85 5.55 5.16
C PRO A 105 -18.01 6.87 5.90
N LEU A 106 -19.18 7.50 5.76
CA LEU A 106 -19.48 8.75 6.46
C LEU A 106 -19.28 8.57 7.97
N PRO A 107 -18.73 9.57 8.68
CA PRO A 107 -18.68 9.52 10.14
C PRO A 107 -20.09 9.29 10.68
N GLN A 108 -20.25 8.28 11.54
CA GLN A 108 -21.50 7.98 12.23
C GLN A 108 -21.74 8.96 13.39
#